data_AF-A0A1E7JE50-F1
#
_entry.id   AF-A0A1E7JE50-F1
#
_cell.length_a   1.000
_cell.length_b   1.000
_cell.length_c   1.000
_cell.angle_alpha   90.00
_cell.angle_beta   90.00
_cell.angle_gamma   90.00
#
_symmetry.space_group_name_H-M   'P 1'
#
loop_
_entity.id
_entity.type
_entity.pdbx_description
1 polymer ?
#
loop_
_entity_poly.entity_id
_entity_poly.type
_entity_poly.pdbx_seq_one_letter_code
_entity_poly.pdbx_strand_id
1 'polypeptide(L)'
;MVINNIITSNHQYGIQYYNQRDGRLEDNNFSNNNIYDNSVGNTSAVTVSSTAGNLFIDPLFVNPDTADFHLQSASLCIDAGMVSSTYNDPDRTRNDMGVYGGPGAARFWPEPAGGPVVTELSVTPPSVPVGGTLTLKATGKIR
;
A
#
# COMPACT_ATOMS: atom_id res chain seq x y z
N MET A 1 0.85 13.93 -14.20
CA MET A 1 0.28 13.62 -12.87
C MET A 1 1.24 12.69 -12.17
N VAL A 2 1.54 12.94 -10.90
CA VAL A 2 2.31 12.05 -10.04
C VAL A 2 1.30 11.42 -9.10
N ILE A 3 1.02 10.14 -9.32
CA ILE A 3 -0.05 9.42 -8.63
C ILE A 3 0.41 8.04 -8.22
N ASN A 4 -0.08 7.55 -7.09
CA ASN A 4 0.17 6.19 -6.63
C ASN A 4 1.64 5.84 -6.41
N ASN A 5 2.50 6.82 -6.10
CA ASN A 5 3.93 6.58 -5.89
C ASN A 5 4.26 6.49 -4.41
N ILE A 6 5.33 5.77 -4.10
CA ILE A 6 6.07 5.94 -2.85
C ILE A 6 7.39 6.62 -3.21
N ILE A 7 7.60 7.82 -2.68
CA ILE A 7 8.76 8.68 -2.96
C ILE A 7 9.51 8.86 -1.64
N THR A 8 10.56 8.07 -1.44
CA THR A 8 11.28 8.02 -0.16
C THR A 8 12.79 7.91 -0.33
N SER A 9 13.51 8.29 0.71
CA SER A 9 14.96 8.02 0.85
C SER A 9 15.82 8.66 -0.25
N ASN A 10 15.33 9.74 -0.86
CA ASN A 10 16.13 10.52 -1.79
C ASN A 10 17.17 11.37 -1.05
N HIS A 11 18.35 11.55 -1.66
CA HIS A 11 19.42 12.41 -1.12
C HIS A 11 19.06 13.91 -1.12
N GLN A 12 17.97 14.29 -1.78
CA GLN A 12 17.49 15.68 -1.84
C GLN A 12 16.03 15.76 -1.39
N TYR A 13 15.20 16.44 -2.17
CA TYR A 13 13.77 16.49 -1.96
C TYR A 13 13.06 15.32 -2.63
N GLY A 14 11.91 14.90 -2.10
CA GLY A 14 11.04 13.93 -2.78
C GLY A 14 10.43 14.52 -4.05
N ILE A 15 9.72 15.65 -3.91
CA ILE A 15 9.18 16.41 -5.04
C ILE A 15 9.68 17.85 -4.98
N GLN A 16 10.33 18.30 -6.06
CA GLN A 16 10.86 19.65 -6.16
C GLN A 16 10.42 20.34 -7.45
N TYR A 17 9.95 21.57 -7.31
CA TYR A 17 9.74 22.47 -8.43
C TYR A 17 10.90 23.47 -8.52
N TYR A 18 11.63 23.45 -9.64
CA TYR A 18 12.87 24.24 -9.78
C TYR A 18 12.67 25.67 -10.31
N ASN A 19 11.59 25.96 -11.03
CA ASN A 19 11.37 27.27 -11.68
C ASN A 19 10.47 28.19 -10.85
N GLN A 20 11.01 28.78 -9.79
CA GLN A 20 10.29 29.57 -8.79
C GLN A 20 9.72 30.93 -9.27
N ARG A 21 9.59 31.17 -10.58
CA ARG A 21 9.21 32.50 -11.10
C ARG A 21 7.73 32.84 -10.94
N ASP A 22 6.86 31.90 -10.54
CA ASP A 22 5.41 32.09 -10.57
C ASP A 22 4.66 31.69 -9.28
N GLY A 23 5.34 31.80 -8.13
CA GLY A 23 4.76 31.39 -6.85
C GLY A 23 4.72 29.86 -6.68
N ARG A 24 4.38 29.41 -5.48
CA ARG A 24 4.20 27.97 -5.18
C ARG A 24 3.08 27.44 -6.08
N LEU A 25 3.36 26.39 -6.86
CA LEU A 25 2.30 25.66 -7.53
C LEU A 25 1.45 24.95 -6.46
N GLU A 26 0.25 25.46 -6.23
CA GLU A 26 -0.84 24.71 -5.61
C GLU A 26 -1.45 23.82 -6.71
N ASP A 27 -0.84 22.65 -6.97
CA ASP A 27 -1.25 21.86 -8.14
C ASP A 27 -1.83 20.49 -7.81
N ASN A 28 -3.06 20.32 -8.29
CA ASN A 28 -3.97 19.19 -8.24
C ASN A 28 -3.45 17.91 -8.94
N ASN A 29 -2.17 17.87 -9.29
CA ASN A 29 -1.53 16.80 -10.05
C ASN A 29 -0.75 15.81 -9.19
N PHE A 30 -0.77 15.99 -7.85
CA PHE A 30 -0.22 15.05 -6.87
C PHE A 30 -1.36 14.45 -6.04
N SER A 31 -1.68 13.18 -6.25
CA SER A 31 -2.72 12.49 -5.48
C SER A 31 -2.29 11.07 -5.14
N ASN A 32 -2.68 10.61 -3.96
CA ASN A 32 -2.43 9.23 -3.52
C ASN A 32 -0.96 8.81 -3.61
N ASN A 33 -0.02 9.70 -3.31
CA ASN A 33 1.38 9.36 -3.16
C ASN A 33 1.74 9.31 -1.67
N ASN A 34 2.68 8.46 -1.29
CA ASN A 34 3.38 8.58 -0.02
C ASN A 34 4.73 9.25 -0.26
N ILE A 35 5.02 10.35 0.43
CA ILE A 35 6.29 11.08 0.30
C ILE A 35 6.93 11.16 1.69
N TYR A 36 7.99 10.40 1.92
CA TYR A 36 8.52 10.17 3.26
C TYR A 36 10.05 10.16 3.28
N ASP A 37 10.64 10.53 4.41
CA ASP A 37 12.08 10.41 4.69
C ASP A 37 13.04 10.79 3.53
N ASN A 38 12.80 11.94 2.91
CA ASN A 38 13.73 12.51 1.92
C ASN A 38 14.69 13.48 2.61
N SER A 39 16.00 13.36 2.34
CA SER A 39 17.07 13.92 3.17
C SER A 39 17.02 15.44 3.35
N VAL A 40 16.56 16.19 2.35
CA VAL A 40 16.42 17.66 2.46
C VAL A 40 14.98 18.05 2.79
N GLY A 41 14.01 17.24 2.38
CA GLY A 41 12.60 17.39 2.72
C GLY A 41 11.66 16.69 1.74
N ASN A 42 10.42 16.42 2.13
CA ASN A 42 9.48 15.74 1.24
C ASN A 42 9.09 16.59 0.02
N THR A 43 8.97 17.91 0.19
CA THR A 43 8.58 18.83 -0.89
C THR A 43 9.40 20.12 -0.88
N SER A 44 9.58 20.73 -2.05
CA SER A 44 10.21 22.05 -2.22
C SER A 44 9.56 22.86 -3.33
N ALA A 45 9.21 24.12 -3.02
CA ALA A 45 8.52 25.05 -3.92
C ALA A 45 7.22 24.51 -4.54
N VAL A 46 6.60 23.52 -3.90
CA VAL A 46 5.34 22.88 -4.32
C VAL A 46 4.48 22.57 -3.10
N THR A 47 3.17 22.65 -3.25
CA THR A 47 2.21 22.23 -2.21
C THR A 47 1.63 20.87 -2.58
N VAL A 48 1.88 19.86 -1.73
CA VAL A 48 1.25 18.54 -1.82
C VAL A 48 0.30 18.40 -0.65
N SER A 49 -1.00 18.34 -0.92
CA SER A 49 -2.03 18.28 0.12
C SER A 49 -2.36 16.85 0.53
N SER A 50 -2.55 16.62 1.82
CA SER A 50 -3.12 15.38 2.34
C SER A 50 -4.59 15.18 1.95
N THR A 51 -5.32 16.26 1.64
CA THR A 51 -6.72 16.19 1.19
C THR A 51 -6.89 15.49 -0.16
N ALA A 52 -5.83 15.41 -0.96
CA ALA A 52 -5.79 14.63 -2.20
C ALA A 52 -5.36 13.17 -1.99
N GLY A 53 -5.40 12.68 -0.74
CA GLY A 53 -5.03 11.32 -0.36
C GLY A 53 -3.52 11.07 -0.34
N ASN A 54 -2.69 12.11 -0.40
CA ASN A 54 -1.25 11.95 -0.20
C ASN A 54 -0.93 11.69 1.28
N LEU A 55 0.07 10.84 1.51
CA LEU A 55 0.56 10.44 2.82
C LEU A 55 2.02 10.92 2.99
N PHE A 56 2.44 11.04 4.25
CA PHE A 56 3.78 11.45 4.64
C PHE A 56 4.27 10.59 5.81
N ILE A 57 4.24 9.28 5.63
CA ILE A 57 4.44 8.27 6.68
C ILE A 57 5.41 7.19 6.23
N ASP A 58 5.95 6.42 7.17
CA ASP A 58 6.77 5.26 6.85
C ASP A 58 5.99 4.26 5.97
N PRO A 59 6.47 3.92 4.76
CA PRO A 59 5.82 2.91 3.93
C PRO A 59 5.88 1.50 4.54
N LEU A 60 6.71 1.24 5.54
CA LEU A 60 6.92 -0.06 6.16
C LEU A 60 7.25 -1.13 5.12
N PHE A 61 8.35 -0.93 4.39
CA PHE A 61 8.86 -1.95 3.47
C PHE A 61 9.32 -3.21 4.21
N VAL A 62 9.22 -4.37 3.58
CA VAL A 62 9.67 -5.65 4.16
C VAL A 62 11.18 -5.65 4.39
N ASN A 63 11.97 -5.33 3.36
CA ASN A 63 13.43 -5.21 3.48
C ASN A 63 14.03 -4.35 2.35
N PRO A 64 14.09 -3.02 2.52
CA PRO A 64 14.60 -2.13 1.49
C PRO A 64 16.10 -2.31 1.20
N ASP A 65 16.90 -2.79 2.17
CA ASP A 65 18.34 -3.03 2.00
C ASP A 65 18.64 -4.15 0.99
N THR A 66 17.71 -5.09 0.84
CA THR A 66 17.78 -6.18 -0.17
C THR A 66 16.86 -5.92 -1.36
N ALA A 67 16.39 -4.68 -1.54
CA ALA A 67 15.45 -4.27 -2.59
C ALA A 67 14.07 -4.98 -2.54
N ASP A 68 13.65 -5.46 -1.36
CA ASP A 68 12.30 -5.94 -1.11
C ASP A 68 11.40 -4.78 -0.65
N PHE A 69 10.83 -4.08 -1.63
CA PHE A 69 9.95 -2.94 -1.42
C PHE A 69 8.47 -3.33 -1.33
N HIS A 70 8.15 -4.61 -1.08
CA HIS A 70 6.80 -4.97 -0.70
C HIS A 70 6.43 -4.30 0.62
N LEU A 71 5.15 -4.00 0.79
CA LEU A 71 4.63 -3.42 2.02
C LEU A 71 4.42 -4.52 3.07
N GLN A 72 4.83 -4.25 4.31
CA GLN A 72 4.41 -5.06 5.45
C GLN A 72 2.90 -4.90 5.68
N SER A 73 2.25 -5.92 6.24
CA SER A 73 0.79 -5.93 6.46
C SER A 73 0.25 -4.80 7.34
N ALA A 74 1.11 -4.13 8.11
CA ALA A 74 0.75 -2.98 8.94
C ALA A 74 0.88 -1.63 8.22
N SER A 75 1.36 -1.62 6.97
CA SER A 75 1.54 -0.40 6.19
C SER A 75 0.21 0.27 5.91
N LEU A 76 0.10 1.55 6.24
CA LEU A 76 -1.05 2.38 5.84
C LEU A 76 -0.98 2.80 4.37
N CYS A 77 0.05 2.37 3.62
CA CYS A 77 0.10 2.50 2.16
C CYS A 77 -0.70 1.39 1.45
N ILE A 78 -1.17 0.37 2.18
CA ILE A 78 -2.07 -0.66 1.67
C ILE A 78 -3.45 -0.08 1.42
N ASP A 79 -4.08 -0.44 0.30
CA ASP A 79 -5.37 0.07 -0.16
C ASP A 79 -5.46 1.61 -0.19
N ALA A 80 -4.32 2.31 -0.25
CA ALA A 80 -4.22 3.76 -0.09
C ALA A 80 -4.07 4.52 -1.43
N GLY A 81 -4.04 3.78 -2.54
CA GLY A 81 -3.71 4.24 -3.89
C GLY A 81 -4.77 5.04 -4.65
N MET A 82 -4.78 4.96 -5.98
CA MET A 82 -5.77 5.69 -6.79
C MET A 82 -7.20 5.17 -6.52
N VAL A 83 -8.17 6.06 -6.34
CA VAL A 83 -9.56 5.68 -5.95
C VAL A 83 -10.35 5.00 -7.08
N SER A 84 -9.93 5.17 -8.34
CA SER A 84 -10.62 4.60 -9.49
C SER A 84 -10.42 3.09 -9.58
N SER A 85 -11.52 2.36 -9.77
CA SER A 85 -11.54 0.89 -9.86
C SER A 85 -10.70 0.30 -10.98
N THR A 86 -10.39 1.08 -12.02
CA THR A 86 -9.46 0.69 -13.10
C THR A 86 -8.05 0.43 -12.58
N TYR A 87 -7.70 0.98 -11.41
CA TYR A 87 -6.40 0.81 -10.77
C TYR A 87 -6.39 -0.29 -9.72
N ASN A 88 -7.54 -0.89 -9.36
CA ASN A 88 -7.62 -1.86 -8.29
C ASN A 88 -6.61 -3.00 -8.43
N ASP A 89 -6.17 -3.50 -7.28
CA ASP A 89 -5.35 -4.70 -7.22
C ASP A 89 -6.15 -5.91 -7.73
N PRO A 90 -5.47 -7.01 -8.12
CA PRO A 90 -6.14 -8.18 -8.69
C PRO A 90 -7.17 -8.88 -7.78
N ASP A 91 -7.14 -8.64 -6.48
CA ASP A 91 -8.14 -9.11 -5.50
C ASP A 91 -9.37 -8.19 -5.41
N ARG A 92 -9.37 -7.12 -6.22
CA ARG A 92 -10.41 -6.10 -6.40
C ARG A 92 -10.49 -5.08 -5.27
N THR A 93 -9.54 -5.05 -4.33
CA THR A 93 -9.44 -3.92 -3.39
C THR A 93 -8.86 -2.69 -4.09
N ARG A 94 -8.95 -1.54 -3.42
CA ARG A 94 -8.29 -0.31 -3.91
C ARG A 94 -6.80 -0.61 -3.95
N ASN A 95 -6.08 -0.10 -4.94
CA ASN A 95 -4.68 -0.49 -5.04
C ASN A 95 -3.80 0.04 -3.91
N ASP A 96 -2.74 -0.69 -3.64
CA ASP A 96 -1.62 -0.23 -2.84
C ASP A 96 -0.87 0.93 -3.52
N MET A 97 -0.28 1.82 -2.71
CA MET A 97 0.68 2.81 -3.22
C MET A 97 2.01 2.13 -3.57
N GLY A 98 2.68 2.61 -4.61
CA GLY A 98 4.02 2.16 -4.99
C GLY A 98 4.04 1.10 -6.10
N VAL A 99 5.22 0.50 -6.30
CA VAL A 99 5.53 -0.34 -7.47
C VAL A 99 4.83 -1.70 -7.47
N TYR A 100 4.44 -2.19 -6.30
CA TYR A 100 3.79 -3.49 -6.13
C TYR A 100 2.27 -3.42 -6.05
N GLY A 101 1.68 -2.23 -6.18
CA GLY A 101 0.24 -2.06 -6.31
C GLY A 101 -0.21 -1.87 -7.77
N GLY A 102 -1.52 -1.88 -7.98
CA GLY A 102 -2.18 -1.69 -9.25
C GLY A 102 -2.68 -2.98 -9.92
N PRO A 103 -3.34 -2.88 -11.08
CA PRO A 103 -3.96 -4.04 -11.74
C PRO A 103 -2.96 -5.10 -12.23
N GLY A 104 -1.71 -4.68 -12.42
CA GLY A 104 -0.58 -5.53 -12.80
C GLY A 104 0.21 -6.07 -11.61
N ALA A 105 -0.16 -5.72 -10.38
CA ALA A 105 0.45 -6.28 -9.18
C ALA A 105 0.40 -7.82 -9.27
N ALA A 106 1.47 -8.48 -8.88
CA ALA A 106 1.37 -9.91 -8.61
C ALA A 106 0.31 -10.05 -7.51
N ARG A 107 -0.75 -10.83 -7.77
CA ARG A 107 -1.90 -11.01 -6.86
C ARG A 107 -1.40 -11.04 -5.41
N PHE A 108 -1.85 -10.10 -4.57
CA PHE A 108 -1.53 -10.02 -3.14
C PHE A 108 -1.99 -11.27 -2.35
N TRP A 109 -2.65 -12.23 -3.03
CA TRP A 109 -2.50 -13.63 -2.67
C TRP A 109 -1.81 -14.43 -3.77
N PRO A 110 -0.73 -15.13 -3.46
CA PRO A 110 0.34 -15.21 -4.40
C PRO A 110 0.22 -16.60 -5.07
N GLU A 111 0.33 -16.65 -6.39
CA GLU A 111 0.86 -17.84 -7.08
C GLU A 111 2.40 -17.73 -7.18
N PRO A 112 3.11 -17.74 -6.04
CA PRO A 112 4.29 -18.51 -5.80
C PRO A 112 3.95 -19.53 -4.73
N ALA A 113 4.79 -20.55 -4.63
CA ALA A 113 4.56 -21.71 -3.77
C ALA A 113 4.40 -21.42 -2.26
N GLY A 114 4.39 -20.15 -1.78
CA GLY A 114 4.52 -19.73 -0.38
C GLY A 114 3.40 -18.94 0.29
N GLY A 115 2.28 -18.64 -0.38
CA GLY A 115 1.17 -17.88 0.23
C GLY A 115 0.52 -18.56 1.44
N PRO A 116 -0.18 -17.81 2.33
CA PRO A 116 -0.84 -18.44 3.47
C PRO A 116 -1.91 -19.42 2.99
N VAL A 117 -1.85 -20.64 3.49
CA VAL A 117 -2.80 -21.69 3.17
C VAL A 117 -3.41 -22.21 4.46
N VAL A 118 -4.74 -22.36 4.47
CA VAL A 118 -5.42 -23.11 5.53
C VAL A 118 -5.08 -24.58 5.33
N THR A 119 -4.29 -25.14 6.24
CA THR A 119 -3.89 -26.56 6.20
C THR A 119 -4.88 -27.46 6.91
N GLU A 120 -5.65 -26.90 7.83
CA GLU A 120 -6.63 -27.64 8.62
C GLU A 120 -7.79 -26.72 8.94
N LEU A 121 -9.02 -27.23 8.79
CA LEU A 121 -10.23 -26.60 9.25
C LEU A 121 -11.08 -27.68 9.90
N SER A 122 -11.36 -27.52 11.20
CA SER A 122 -12.20 -28.43 11.97
C SER A 122 -13.37 -27.69 12.59
N VAL A 123 -14.53 -28.34 12.61
CA VAL A 123 -15.73 -27.85 13.29
C VAL A 123 -16.06 -28.83 14.41
N THR A 124 -16.30 -28.34 15.62
CA THR A 124 -16.62 -29.19 16.77
C THR A 124 -17.69 -28.55 17.66
N PRO A 125 -18.81 -29.25 17.96
CA PRO A 125 -19.24 -30.51 17.32
C PRO A 125 -19.58 -30.31 15.83
N PRO A 126 -19.76 -31.37 15.01
CA PRO A 126 -20.08 -31.20 13.58
C PRO A 126 -21.50 -30.69 13.31
N SER A 127 -22.39 -30.76 14.31
CA SER A 127 -23.74 -30.19 14.25
C SER A 127 -24.25 -29.87 15.64
N VAL A 128 -25.11 -28.85 15.75
CA VAL A 128 -25.86 -28.50 16.96
C VAL A 128 -27.32 -28.21 16.64
N PRO A 129 -28.24 -28.35 17.61
CA PRO A 129 -29.60 -27.83 17.49
C PRO A 129 -29.64 -26.32 17.24
N VAL A 130 -30.79 -25.81 16.80
CA VAL A 130 -31.01 -24.36 16.64
C VAL A 130 -30.71 -23.64 17.95
N GLY A 131 -29.85 -22.62 17.90
CA GLY A 131 -29.39 -21.87 19.07
C GLY A 131 -28.16 -22.47 19.78
N GLY A 132 -27.66 -23.62 19.33
CA GLY A 132 -26.41 -24.20 19.83
C GLY A 132 -25.16 -23.50 19.28
N THR A 133 -24.02 -23.76 19.92
CA THR A 133 -22.71 -23.19 19.54
C THR A 133 -21.83 -24.24 18.88
N LEU A 134 -21.20 -23.86 17.76
CA LEU A 134 -20.15 -24.62 17.10
C LEU A 134 -18.82 -23.87 17.29
N THR A 135 -17.73 -24.59 17.47
CA THR A 135 -16.38 -24.01 17.42
C THR A 135 -15.76 -24.32 16.06
N LEU A 136 -15.32 -23.28 15.35
CA LEU A 136 -14.47 -23.42 14.18
C LEU A 136 -13.02 -23.21 14.62
N LYS A 137 -12.14 -24.12 14.23
CA LYS A 137 -10.69 -23.99 14.42
C LYS A 137 -10.00 -24.18 13.07
N ALA A 138 -9.17 -23.22 12.69
CA ALA A 138 -8.37 -23.27 11.47
C ALA A 138 -6.89 -23.17 11.81
N THR A 139 -6.06 -23.92 11.09
CA THR A 139 -4.59 -23.81 11.11
C THR A 139 -4.13 -23.28 9.77
N GLY A 140 -3.39 -22.18 9.77
CA GLY A 140 -2.73 -21.64 8.59
C GLY A 140 -1.23 -21.95 8.61
N LYS A 141 -0.61 -22.04 7.43
CA LYS A 141 0.85 -21.95 7.27
C LYS A 141 1.22 -21.05 6.11
N ILE A 142 2.38 -20.40 6.21
CA ILE A 142 3.12 -19.85 5.07
C ILE A 142 3.90 -21.03 4.47
N ARG A 143 3.87 -21.20 3.14
CA ARG A 143 4.54 -22.34 2.50
C ARG A 143 5.99 -22.03 2.10
#